data_AF-A0A0M0BW24-F1
#
_entry.id   AF-A0A0M0BW24-F1
#
_cell.length_a   1.000
_cell.length_b   1.000
_cell.length_c   1.000
_cell.angle_alpha   90.00
_cell.angle_beta   90.00
_cell.angle_gamma   90.00
#
_symmetry.space_group_name_H-M   'P 1'
#
loop_
_entity.id
_entity.type
_entity.pdbx_description
1 polymer ?
#
loop_
_entity_poly.entity_id
_entity_poly.type
_entity_poly.pdbx_seq_one_letter_code
_entity_poly.pdbx_strand_id
1 'polypeptide(L)' 'MSRTDWICLATVILGFALFLYGANMFDAVVGWIGVYFFFGGILFFLVLQIYDELTKKGEVQKP' A
#
# COMPACT_ATOMS: atom_id res chain seq x y z
N MET A 1 3.92 14.89 3.89
CA MET A 1 3.48 13.61 3.31
C MET A 1 2.47 13.89 2.23
N SER A 2 2.67 13.30 1.06
CA SER A 2 1.69 13.37 -0.02
C SER A 2 0.37 12.75 0.44
N ARG A 3 -0.77 13.21 -0.09
CA ARG A 3 -2.08 12.57 0.18
C ARG A 3 -2.05 11.07 -0.15
N THR A 4 -1.23 10.70 -1.14
CA THR A 4 -1.00 9.32 -1.57
C THR A 4 -0.33 8.46 -0.50
N ASP A 5 0.58 9.04 0.30
CA ASP A 5 1.26 8.32 1.40
C ASP A 5 0.26 7.96 2.49
N TRP A 6 -0.62 8.90 2.85
CA TRP A 6 -1.69 8.69 3.82
C TRP A 6 -2.71 7.65 3.36
N ILE A 7 -3.07 7.66 2.07
CA ILE A 7 -3.96 6.67 1.49
C ILE A 7 -3.31 5.28 1.53
N CYS A 8 -2.03 5.15 1.13
CA CYS A 8 -1.31 3.87 1.21
C CYS A 8 -1.24 3.34 2.65
N LEU A 9 -0.92 4.21 3.61
CA LEU A 9 -0.88 3.85 5.02
C LEU A 9 -2.26 3.38 5.51
N ALA A 10 -3.33 4.09 5.14
CA ALA A 10 -4.69 3.67 5.47
C ALA A 10 -5.05 2.31 4.85
N THR A 11 -4.64 2.05 3.60
CA THR A 11 -4.83 0.75 2.92
C THR A 11 -4.12 -0.39 3.67
N VAL A 12 -2.89 -0.18 4.12
CA VAL A 12 -2.14 -1.19 4.89
C VAL A 12 -2.81 -1.47 6.24
N ILE A 13 -3.23 -0.43 6.97
CA ILE A 13 -3.94 -0.58 8.24
C ILE A 13 -5.28 -1.32 8.03
N LEU A 14 -6.02 -0.97 6.98
CA LEU A 14 -7.28 -1.63 6.63
C LEU A 14 -7.05 -3.11 6.29
N GLY A 15 -6.01 -3.44 5.52
CA GLY A 15 -5.63 -4.82 5.23
C GLY A 15 -5.33 -5.62 6.50
N PHE A 16 -4.58 -5.03 7.43
CA PHE A 16 -4.29 -5.67 8.72
C PHE A 16 -5.56 -5.89 9.57
N ALA A 17 -6.46 -4.90 9.61
CA ALA A 17 -7.75 -5.03 10.29
C ALA A 17 -8.64 -6.12 9.67
N LEU A 18 -8.71 -6.20 8.34
CA LEU A 18 -9.43 -7.25 7.60
C LEU A 18 -8.86 -8.64 7.88
N PHE A 19 -7.53 -8.75 7.95
CA PHE A 19 -6.86 -10.01 8.30
C PHE A 19 -7.26 -10.48 9.70
N LEU A 20 -7.18 -9.59 10.70
CA LEU A 20 -7.59 -9.90 12.07
C LEU A 20 -9.08 -10.22 12.17
N TYR A 21 -9.92 -9.49 11.45
CA TYR A 21 -11.36 -9.74 11.42
C TYR A 21 -11.68 -11.11 10.79
N GLY A 22 -11.06 -11.45 9.65
CA GLY A 22 -11.21 -12.76 9.02
C GLY A 22 -10.73 -13.90 9.92
N ALA A 23 -9.59 -13.71 10.61
CA ALA A 23 -9.09 -14.67 11.59
C ALA A 23 -10.04 -14.85 12.78
N ASN A 24 -10.65 -13.76 13.25
CA ASN A 24 -11.62 -13.80 14.36
C ASN A 24 -12.95 -14.47 13.96
N MET A 25 -13.40 -14.27 12.72
CA MET A 25 -14.64 -14.87 12.21
C MET A 25 -14.44 -16.27 11.61
N PHE A 26 -13.21 -16.80 11.64
CA PHE A 26 -12.81 -18.02 10.92
C PHE A 26 -13.16 -17.99 9.42
N ASP A 27 -13.24 -16.79 8.84
CA ASP A 27 -13.49 -16.59 7.42
C ASP A 27 -12.16 -16.41 6.69
N ALA A 28 -11.75 -17.49 6.03
CA ALA A 28 -10.51 -17.52 5.27
C ALA A 28 -10.51 -16.50 4.12
N VAL A 29 -11.65 -16.28 3.45
CA VAL A 29 -11.74 -15.38 2.30
C VAL A 29 -11.42 -13.96 2.75
N VAL A 30 -12.05 -13.51 3.84
CA VAL A 30 -11.82 -12.17 4.39
C VAL A 30 -10.39 -12.02 4.92
N GLY A 31 -9.86 -13.07 5.56
CA GLY A 31 -8.47 -13.10 6.03
C GLY A 31 -7.47 -12.89 4.88
N TRP A 32 -7.61 -13.67 3.80
CA TRP A 32 -6.73 -13.57 2.63
C TRP A 32 -6.87 -12.24 1.88
N ILE A 33 -8.07 -11.67 1.79
CA ILE A 33 -8.26 -10.31 1.25
C ILE A 33 -7.44 -9.31 2.06
N GLY A 34 -7.47 -9.40 3.39
CA GLY A 34 -6.65 -8.56 4.28
C GLY A 34 -5.15 -8.68 3.99
N VAL A 35 -4.66 -9.91 3.80
CA VAL A 35 -3.26 -10.19 3.44
C VAL A 35 -2.89 -9.51 2.10
N TYR A 36 -3.73 -9.65 1.07
CA TYR A 36 -3.47 -9.00 -0.22
C TYR A 36 -3.47 -7.48 -0.13
N PHE A 37 -4.37 -6.89 0.65
CA PHE A 37 -4.38 -5.45 0.90
C PHE A 37 -3.12 -4.97 1.64
N PHE A 38 -2.64 -5.75 2.61
CA PHE A 38 -1.45 -5.41 3.37
C PHE A 38 -0.19 -5.43 2.48
N PHE A 39 0.10 -6.57 1.84
CA PHE A 39 1.29 -6.70 0.98
C PHE A 39 1.18 -5.85 -0.29
N GLY A 40 -0.01 -5.80 -0.90
CA GLY A 40 -0.28 -4.97 -2.07
C GLY A 40 -0.13 -3.48 -1.78
N GLY A 41 -0.60 -3.00 -0.63
CA GLY A 41 -0.45 -1.61 -0.21
C GLY A 41 1.02 -1.21 0.00
N ILE A 42 1.82 -2.08 0.62
CA ILE A 42 3.27 -1.86 0.80
C ILE A 42 3.98 -1.83 -0.56
N LEU A 43 3.69 -2.80 -1.43
CA LEU A 43 4.31 -2.88 -2.75
C LEU A 43 3.97 -1.65 -3.61
N PHE A 44 2.71 -1.24 -3.60
CA PHE A 44 2.25 -0.06 -4.33
C PHE A 44 2.92 1.22 -3.82
N PHE A 45 3.08 1.35 -2.50
CA PHE A 45 3.80 2.46 -1.90
C PHE A 45 5.26 2.54 -2.37
N LEU A 46 5.98 1.41 -2.37
CA LEU A 46 7.36 1.34 -2.86
C LEU A 46 7.45 1.71 -4.35
N VAL A 47 6.56 1.18 -5.17
CA VAL A 47 6.49 1.50 -6.60
C VAL A 47 6.30 3.00 -6.80
N LEU A 48 5.32 3.61 -6.12
CA LEU A 48 5.10 5.06 -6.22
C LEU A 48 6.32 5.88 -5.79
N GLN A 49 7.00 5.49 -4.71
CA GLN A 49 8.20 6.17 -4.27
C GLN A 49 9.30 6.12 -5.32
N ILE A 50 9.55 4.95 -5.90
CA ILE A 50 10.56 4.76 -6.95
C ILE A 50 10.18 5.59 -8.20
N TYR A 51 8.91 5.60 -8.59
CA TYR A 51 8.43 6.42 -9.72
C TYR A 51 8.61 7.91 -9.48
N ASP A 52 8.31 8.41 -8.28
CA ASP A 52 8.50 9.83 -7.93
C ASP A 52 9.98 10.21 -7.96
N GLU A 53 10.85 9.36 -7.42
CA GLU A 53 12.30 9.57 -7.46
C GLU A 53 12.86 9.55 -8.90
N LEU A 54 12.42 8.62 -9.74
CA LEU A 54 12.83 8.55 -11.15
C LEU A 54 12.35 9.78 -11.93
N THR A 55 11.12 10.23 -11.69
CA THR A 55 10.54 11.40 -12.35
C THR A 55 11.27 12.68 -11.95
N LYS A 56 11.58 12.84 -10.66
CA LYS A 56 12.40 13.97 -10.16
C LYS A 56 13.78 14.03 -10.82
N LYS A 57 14.44 12.89 -11.01
CA LYS A 57 15.74 12.84 -11.71
C LYS A 57 15.62 13.21 -13.19
N GLY A 58 14.51 12.90 -13.84
CA GLY A 58 14.24 13.27 -15.23
C GLY A 58 14.00 14.77 -15.46
N GLU A 59 13.48 15.51 -14.46
CA GLU A 59 13.27 16.95 -14.57
C GLU A 59 14.54 17.79 -14.36
N VAL A 60 15.47 17.32 -13.51
CA VAL A 60 16.74 18.02 -13.24
C VAL A 60 17.69 18.01 -14.45
N GLN A 61 17.43 17.14 -15.44
CA GLN A 61 18.26 16.97 -16.64
C GLN A 61 17.66 17.58 -17.91
N LYS A 62 16.67 18.49 -17.79
CA LYS A 62 16.23 19.32 -18.93
C LYS A 62 17.07 20.61 -18.98
N PRO A 63 17.71 20.93 -20.13
CA PRO A 63 18.49 22.16 -20.31
C PRO A 63 17.62 23.43 -20.27
#